data_AF-A0A3C1SQ90-F1
#
_entry.id   AF-A0A3C1SQ90-F1
#
_cell.length_a   1.000
_cell.length_b   1.000
_cell.length_c   1.000
_cell.angle_alpha   90.00
_cell.angle_beta   90.00
_cell.angle_gamma   90.00
#
_symmetry.space_group_name_H-M   'P 1'
#
loop_
_entity.id
_entity.type
_entity.pdbx_description
1 polymer ?
#
loop_
_entity_poly.entity_id
_entity_poly.type
_entity_poly.pdbx_seq_one_letter_code
_entity_poly.pdbx_strand_id
1 'polypeptide(L)'
;MRARQVVLDTETTGLDPAQGHRIIEIGCVELVNRRPTERRFHAYLQPDRLIDAEAVRVHGITNERLAGQPRFPDIADAFLDFVRDAELIIHNAPF
;
A
#
# COMPACT_ATOMS: atom_id res chain seq x y z
N MET A 1 17.94 1.85 -21.32
CA MET A 1 17.55 0.78 -20.35
C MET A 1 16.06 0.52 -20.51
N ARG A 2 15.60 -0.71 -20.31
CA ARG A 2 14.16 -1.00 -20.26
C ARG A 2 13.67 -0.60 -18.87
N ALA A 3 12.73 0.35 -18.79
CA ALA A 3 12.29 0.93 -17.51
C ALA A 3 11.50 -0.11 -16.70
N ARG A 4 11.81 -0.17 -15.41
CA ARG A 4 11.10 -1.00 -14.43
C ARG A 4 9.83 -0.26 -14.02
N GLN A 5 8.71 -0.96 -13.96
CA GLN A 5 7.43 -0.37 -13.55
C GLN A 5 6.93 -1.10 -12.32
N VAL A 6 6.30 -0.40 -11.39
CA VAL A 6 5.64 -0.98 -10.23
C VAL A 6 4.20 -0.54 -10.26
N VAL A 7 3.30 -1.52 -10.40
CA VAL A 7 1.87 -1.29 -10.19
C VAL A 7 1.64 -1.32 -8.70
N LEU A 8 1.09 -0.25 -8.15
CA LEU A 8 0.91 -0.05 -6.72
C LEU A 8 -0.54 0.30 -6.42
N ASP A 9 -1.05 -0.28 -5.35
CA ASP A 9 -2.35 0.02 -4.77
C ASP A 9 -2.26 0.07 -3.25
N THR A 10 -3.14 0.84 -2.61
CA THR A 10 -3.17 1.01 -1.15
C THR A 10 -4.59 1.03 -0.63
N GLU A 11 -4.81 0.33 0.48
CA GLU A 11 -6.02 0.49 1.28
C GLU A 11 -5.71 1.38 2.47
N THR A 12 -6.69 2.19 2.88
CA THR A 12 -6.55 3.17 3.95
C THR A 12 -7.68 3.07 4.96
N THR A 13 -7.48 3.63 6.14
CA THR A 13 -8.54 3.73 7.17
C THR A 13 -9.74 4.59 6.73
N GLY A 14 -9.62 5.33 5.61
CA GLY A 14 -10.55 6.32 5.08
C GLY A 14 -9.82 7.29 4.13
N LEU A 15 -10.53 8.24 3.53
CA LEU A 15 -10.07 8.91 2.30
C LEU A 15 -9.13 10.11 2.52
N ASP A 16 -9.29 10.88 3.60
CA ASP A 16 -8.64 12.18 3.76
C ASP A 16 -7.42 12.16 4.71
N PRO A 17 -6.17 12.24 4.21
CA PRO A 17 -5.00 12.26 5.09
C PRO A 17 -4.96 13.45 6.05
N ALA A 18 -5.62 14.58 5.71
CA ALA A 18 -5.73 15.74 6.61
C ALA A 18 -6.58 15.45 7.85
N GLN A 19 -7.47 14.46 7.78
CA GLN A 19 -8.23 13.91 8.92
C GLN A 19 -7.46 12.82 9.69
N GLY A 20 -6.16 12.68 9.39
CA GLY A 20 -5.28 11.73 10.04
C GLY A 20 -5.51 10.28 9.59
N HIS A 21 -6.12 10.05 8.42
CA HIS A 21 -6.21 8.70 7.86
C HIS A 21 -4.81 8.12 7.59
N ARG A 22 -4.73 6.80 7.60
CA ARG A 22 -3.49 6.03 7.50
C ARG A 22 -3.65 4.89 6.50
N ILE A 23 -2.54 4.52 5.88
CA ILE A 23 -2.44 3.32 5.05
C ILE A 23 -2.54 2.08 5.95
N ILE A 24 -3.29 1.06 5.51
CA ILE A 24 -3.49 -0.22 6.20
C ILE A 24 -3.08 -1.43 5.35
N GLU A 25 -2.94 -1.25 4.04
CA GLU A 25 -2.40 -2.26 3.13
C GLU A 25 -1.60 -1.57 2.03
N ILE A 26 -0.48 -2.18 1.64
CA ILE A 26 0.29 -1.80 0.46
C ILE A 26 0.43 -3.05 -0.40
N GLY A 27 0.00 -2.97 -1.66
CA GLY A 27 0.19 -4.02 -2.67
C GLY A 27 1.02 -3.50 -3.82
N CYS A 28 2.07 -4.22 -4.19
CA CYS A 28 2.91 -3.87 -5.33
C CYS A 28 3.27 -5.09 -6.18
N VAL A 29 3.21 -4.92 -7.50
CA VAL A 29 3.68 -5.91 -8.49
C VAL A 29 4.68 -5.25 -9.43
N GLU A 30 5.85 -5.85 -9.56
CA GLU A 30 6.86 -5.38 -10.51
C GLU A 30 6.56 -5.88 -11.93
N LEU A 31 6.69 -4.98 -12.90
CA LEU A 31 6.69 -5.28 -14.32
C LEU A 31 8.04 -4.92 -14.94
N VAL A 32 8.55 -5.83 -15.78
CA VAL A 32 9.67 -5.58 -16.68
C VAL A 32 9.21 -5.94 -18.09
N ASN A 33 9.28 -4.97 -19.01
CA ASN A 33 8.77 -5.14 -20.38
C ASN A 33 7.28 -5.49 -20.43
N ARG A 34 6.49 -4.85 -19.56
CA ARG A 34 5.04 -5.08 -19.42
C ARG A 34 4.68 -6.52 -19.08
N ARG A 35 5.61 -7.28 -18.52
CA ARG A 35 5.40 -8.64 -18.01
C ARG A 35 5.63 -8.65 -16.50
N PRO A 36 4.72 -9.25 -15.72
CA PRO A 36 4.94 -9.44 -14.29
C PRO A 36 6.21 -10.25 -14.02
N THR A 37 6.97 -9.83 -13.02
CA THR A 37 8.06 -10.63 -12.45
C THR A 37 7.55 -11.35 -11.19
N GLU A 38 8.44 -12.10 -10.53
CA GLU A 38 8.13 -12.72 -9.24
C GLU A 38 8.27 -11.73 -8.07
N ARG A 39 8.87 -10.55 -8.29
CA ARG A 39 9.04 -9.53 -7.25
C ARG A 39 7.72 -8.85 -6.94
N ARG A 40 7.33 -8.94 -5.66
CA ARG A 40 6.13 -8.31 -5.10
C ARG A 40 6.48 -7.71 -3.75
N PHE A 41 5.78 -6.65 -3.39
CA PHE A 41 5.77 -6.14 -2.02
C PHE A 41 4.32 -6.16 -1.54
N HIS A 42 4.09 -6.74 -0.37
CA HIS A 42 2.77 -6.80 0.23
C HIS A 42 2.90 -6.69 1.74
N ALA A 43 2.15 -5.76 2.33
CA ALA A 43 2.18 -5.53 3.76
C ALA A 43 0.80 -5.07 4.25
N TYR A 44 0.35 -5.65 5.36
CA TYR A 44 -0.71 -5.06 6.20
C TYR A 44 -0.07 -4.20 7.29
N LEU A 45 -0.73 -3.11 7.66
CA LEU A 45 -0.21 -2.13 8.61
C LEU A 45 -1.21 -1.87 9.72
N GLN A 46 -0.71 -1.81 10.95
CA GLN A 46 -1.49 -1.31 12.07
C GLN A 46 -1.50 0.24 12.03
N PRO A 47 -2.67 0.90 12.02
CA PRO A 47 -2.76 2.34 11.74
C PRO A 47 -2.82 3.24 12.99
N ASP A 48 -2.74 2.68 14.20
CA ASP A 48 -2.94 3.41 15.47
C ASP A 48 -4.25 4.23 15.55
N ARG A 49 -5.29 3.79 14.81
CA ARG A 49 -6.65 4.35 14.83
C ARG A 49 -7.67 3.31 14.39
N LEU A 50 -8.95 3.65 14.52
CA LEU A 50 -10.03 2.85 13.93
C LEU A 50 -10.16 3.13 12.42
N ILE A 51 -10.46 2.07 11.67
CA ILE A 51 -10.89 2.11 10.26
C ILE A 51 -12.35 2.57 10.21
N ASP A 52 -12.66 3.49 9.30
CA ASP A 52 -14.03 3.93 9.06
C ASP A 52 -14.90 2.78 8.52
N ALA A 53 -16.14 2.68 8.98
CA ALA A 53 -17.05 1.63 8.55
C ALA A 53 -17.28 1.63 7.02
N GLU A 54 -17.18 2.79 6.37
CA GLU A 54 -17.27 2.87 4.91
C GLU A 54 -16.09 2.19 4.21
N ALA A 55 -14.87 2.41 4.70
CA ALA A 55 -13.67 1.76 4.19
C ALA A 55 -13.75 0.23 4.40
N VAL A 56 -14.19 -0.22 5.58
CA VAL A 56 -14.42 -1.65 5.85
C VAL A 56 -15.41 -2.26 4.85
N ARG A 57 -16.47 -1.54 4.43
CA ARG A 57 -17.41 -2.04 3.41
C ARG A 57 -16.80 -2.17 2.02
N VAL A 58 -15.75 -1.41 1.71
CA VAL A 58 -15.06 -1.44 0.41
C VAL A 58 -14.05 -2.59 0.36
N HIS A 59 -13.10 -2.63 1.29
CA HIS A 59 -11.96 -3.57 1.23
C HIS A 59 -12.07 -4.75 2.21
N GLY A 60 -13.01 -4.73 3.17
CA GLY A 60 -13.26 -5.85 4.10
C GLY A 60 -12.18 -6.09 5.16
N ILE A 61 -11.29 -5.13 5.40
CA ILE A 61 -10.21 -5.23 6.39
C ILE A 61 -10.71 -4.67 7.71
N THR A 62 -10.60 -5.45 8.78
CA THR A 62 -11.09 -5.06 10.11
C THR A 62 -9.95 -4.65 11.03
N ASN A 63 -10.26 -3.92 12.10
CA ASN A 63 -9.28 -3.51 13.11
C ASN A 63 -8.60 -4.73 13.76
N GLU A 64 -9.33 -5.83 13.95
CA GLU A 64 -8.83 -7.07 14.54
C GLU A 64 -7.80 -7.75 13.62
N ARG A 65 -8.01 -7.71 12.30
CA ARG A 65 -7.05 -8.25 11.32
C ARG A 65 -5.71 -7.53 11.35
N LEU A 66 -5.75 -6.22 11.62
CA LEU A 66 -4.57 -5.36 11.68
C LEU A 66 -3.93 -5.36 13.07
N ALA A 67 -4.54 -5.99 14.07
CA ALA A 67 -3.97 -6.09 15.39
C ALA A 67 -2.66 -6.91 15.34
N GLY A 68 -1.55 -6.29 15.73
CA GLY A 68 -0.22 -6.92 15.72
C GLY A 68 0.52 -6.87 14.38
N GLN A 69 -0.04 -6.26 13.34
CA GLN A 69 0.70 -5.95 12.12
C GLN A 69 1.76 -4.86 12.39
N PRO A 70 2.83 -4.77 11.58
CA PRO A 70 3.82 -3.70 11.70
C PRO A 70 3.18 -2.33 11.49
N ARG A 71 3.82 -1.28 12.01
CA ARG A 71 3.47 0.10 11.67
C ARG A 71 4.22 0.50 10.40
N PHE A 72 3.76 1.55 9.73
CA PHE A 72 4.42 2.05 8.51
C PHE A 72 5.93 2.32 8.70
N PRO A 73 6.40 2.94 9.81
CA PRO A 73 7.84 3.15 10.02
C PRO A 73 8.66 1.86 10.04
N ASP A 74 8.07 0.73 10.44
CA ASP A 74 8.76 -0.56 10.52
C ASP A 74 9.05 -1.16 9.13
N ILE A 75 8.32 -0.71 8.08
CA ILE A 75 8.45 -1.22 6.70
C ILE A 75 8.87 -0.17 5.68
N ALA A 76 9.01 1.09 6.10
CA ALA A 76 9.22 2.22 5.19
C ALA A 76 10.47 2.06 4.32
N ASP A 77 11.59 1.65 4.92
CA ASP A 77 12.85 1.44 4.19
C ASP A 77 12.73 0.32 3.15
N ALA A 78 12.12 -0.81 3.52
CA ALA A 78 11.92 -1.94 2.61
C ALA A 78 10.97 -1.58 1.45
N PHE A 79 9.93 -0.80 1.72
CA PHE A 79 9.02 -0.31 0.69
C PHE A 79 9.73 0.66 -0.27
N LEU A 80 10.46 1.64 0.27
CA LEU A 80 11.23 2.61 -0.53
C LEU A 80 12.24 1.90 -1.43
N ASP A 81 12.93 0.88 -0.92
CA ASP A 81 13.88 0.10 -1.71
C ASP A 81 13.21 -0.74 -2.81
N PHE A 82 11.97 -1.22 -2.58
CA PHE A 82 11.21 -1.93 -3.61
C PHE A 82 10.88 -1.01 -4.80
N VAL A 83 10.40 0.21 -4.53
CA VAL A 83 9.93 1.17 -5.55
C VAL A 83 11.04 2.02 -6.16
N ARG A 84 12.23 2.05 -5.55
CA ARG A 84 13.38 2.87 -5.99
C ARG A 84 13.71 2.70 -7.48
N ASP A 85 13.83 3.79 -8.22
CA ASP A 85 14.16 3.78 -9.66
C ASP A 85 13.14 3.04 -10.55
N ALA A 86 11.87 2.91 -10.11
CA ALA A 86 10.77 2.41 -10.91
C ALA A 86 9.76 3.52 -11.25
N GLU A 87 9.10 3.39 -12.40
CA GLU A 87 7.88 4.14 -12.70
C GLU A 87 6.73 3.56 -11.86
N LEU A 88 6.09 4.39 -11.04
CA LEU A 88 4.90 4.00 -10.29
C LEU A 88 3.65 4.16 -11.15
N ILE A 89 2.90 3.07 -11.29
CA ILE A 89 1.61 3.04 -11.99
C ILE A 89 0.53 2.81 -10.95
N ILE A 90 -0.25 3.85 -10.67
CA ILE A 90 -1.29 3.85 -9.65
C ILE A 90 -2.57 4.36 -10.29
N HIS A 91 -3.68 3.66 -10.08
CA HIS A 91 -4.98 4.17 -10.48
C HIS A 91 -5.41 5.24 -9.47
N ASN A 92 -5.78 6.43 -9.95
CA ASN A 92 -6.07 7.58 -9.08
C ASN A 92 -4.89 8.00 -8.18
N ALA A 93 -3.68 8.13 -8.76
CA ALA A 93 -2.44 8.47 -8.05
C ALA A 93 -2.47 9.67 -7.07
N PRO A 94 -3.34 10.70 -7.23
CA PRO A 94 -3.46 11.78 -6.23
C PRO A 94 -4.17 11.41 -4.92
N PHE A 95 -4.80 10.22 -4.84
CA PHE A 95 -5.44 9.70 -3.63
C PHE A 95 -4.42 9.50 -2.50
#